data_AF-A0A9Y2IDG1-F1
#
_entry.id   AF-A0A9Y2IDG1-F1
#
_cell.length_a   1.000
_cell.length_b   1.000
_cell.length_c   1.000
_cell.angle_alpha   90.00
_cell.angle_beta   90.00
_cell.angle_gamma   90.00
#
_symmetry.space_group_name_H-M   'P 1'
#
loop_
_entity.id
_entity.type
_entity.pdbx_description
1 polymer ?
#
loop_
_entity_poly.entity_id
_entity_poly.type
_entity_poly.pdbx_seq_one_letter_code
_entity_poly.pdbx_strand_id
1 'polypeptide(L)'
;MPAPSAPSRPVSLFRLDGTGAEPDLLVSLKPEQVTTDTTVDLSGTRARLVAGAFHTEIPLWLPHAAALTGSELDLSSTLPFAVLLVPRPPWTYAVSWGAGHLVLNDEYVEQGFGLLFGIRRLDPFDLGLVSSAALDVSARATQISIPGGGELSAFRLEPYGDLVNRLAGSADLTDLTYGRVTGKRYRIRVGNSLYVPLAKEPQAFLADLDAVGAVVDEPDASSALRFVAQTRPLDRHHRLVPTLEAQLAEALGGDTGASLGLAWPATAVNDAENAGSFRITGLGSGGPLHVESRLELEHLTGRLAQLPEDKRVKALRAGRVATCADEAGEEETGSPVQVAKWLVFETTIGHTRYVFHQGRWYRIGETYVEQMREQVSQLLARKYEWPDLTWKPTGEPDDENRYCRQVATLDGYVCLDRDTATTPLHPRFELCDLLGPGNELIHVKWLGRATAASHLYTQALVSAEALHDEPEALAQLAEKVSTLDDGRVLTEAPDTVVLAAAGRAWNVGELFTLSQVALLRLDRAVRSLQATLKFADIPYQAKKKTTAQPAKRRRKA
;
A
#
# COMPACT_ATOMS: atom_id res chain seq x y z
N MET A 1 47.76 1.50 -1.01
CA MET A 1 46.46 1.35 -0.32
C MET A 1 46.06 -0.11 -0.42
N PRO A 2 45.65 -0.78 0.68
CA PRO A 2 45.11 -2.13 0.55
C PRO A 2 43.87 -2.08 -0.36
N ALA A 3 43.71 -3.09 -1.23
CA ALA A 3 42.54 -3.20 -2.09
C ALA A 3 41.27 -3.23 -1.21
N PRO A 4 40.19 -2.52 -1.58
CA PRO A 4 38.97 -2.55 -0.80
C PRO A 4 38.47 -3.99 -0.67
N SER A 5 38.21 -4.43 0.56
CA SER A 5 37.73 -5.78 0.81
C SER A 5 36.39 -5.99 0.10
N ALA A 6 36.23 -7.10 -0.62
CA ALA A 6 34.97 -7.42 -1.29
C ALA A 6 33.81 -7.44 -0.27
N PRO A 7 32.66 -6.80 -0.58
CA PRO A 7 31.50 -6.76 0.30
C PRO A 7 31.01 -8.17 0.65
N SER A 8 30.32 -8.29 1.79
CA SER A 8 29.74 -9.55 2.23
C SER A 8 28.56 -9.97 1.36
N ARG A 9 28.17 -11.25 1.47
CA ARG A 9 26.83 -11.68 1.06
C ARG A 9 25.80 -10.88 1.88
N PRO A 10 24.60 -10.63 1.33
CA PRO A 10 23.58 -9.85 2.03
C PRO A 10 23.23 -10.47 3.39
N VAL A 11 23.05 -9.59 4.37
CA VAL A 11 22.68 -9.90 5.75
C VAL A 11 21.42 -9.12 6.12
N SER A 12 20.69 -9.59 7.12
CA SER A 12 19.52 -8.86 7.63
C SER A 12 19.98 -7.89 8.71
N LEU A 13 19.73 -6.61 8.49
CA LEU A 13 19.98 -5.51 9.41
C LEU A 13 18.66 -5.01 10.00
N PHE A 14 18.64 -4.80 11.31
CA PHE A 14 17.52 -4.21 12.06
C PHE A 14 18.02 -2.98 12.82
N ARG A 15 17.12 -2.02 13.07
CA ARG A 15 17.36 -0.87 13.95
C ARG A 15 16.44 -1.02 15.17
N LEU A 16 17.02 -0.95 16.36
CA LEU A 16 16.32 -1.09 17.63
C LEU A 16 16.44 0.20 18.45
N ASP A 17 15.44 0.47 19.29
CA ASP A 17 15.45 1.58 20.25
C ASP A 17 16.65 1.44 21.21
N GLY A 18 17.62 2.35 21.08
CA GLY A 18 18.85 2.33 21.87
C GLY A 18 18.69 2.85 23.30
N THR A 19 17.49 3.26 23.70
CA THR A 19 17.17 3.59 25.10
C THR A 19 16.82 2.37 25.95
N GLY A 20 16.52 1.23 25.32
CA GLY A 20 16.30 -0.04 26.01
C GLY A 20 17.58 -0.55 26.69
N ALA A 21 17.43 -1.21 27.84
CA ALA A 21 18.55 -1.90 28.45
C ALA A 21 19.00 -3.04 27.52
N GLU A 22 20.31 -3.22 27.35
CA GLU A 22 20.89 -4.21 26.43
C GLU A 22 20.35 -5.65 26.59
N PRO A 23 20.01 -6.14 27.80
CA PRO A 23 19.35 -7.45 27.97
C PRO A 23 17.96 -7.54 27.37
N ASP A 24 17.22 -6.44 27.29
CA ASP A 24 15.82 -6.43 26.86
C ASP A 24 15.67 -6.44 25.32
N LEU A 25 16.77 -6.17 24.60
CA LEU A 25 16.81 -6.14 23.14
C LEU A 25 16.65 -7.54 22.51
N LEU A 26 16.87 -8.60 23.30
CA LEU A 26 16.70 -9.99 22.89
C LEU A 26 15.57 -10.65 23.69
N VAL A 27 14.95 -11.67 23.11
CA VAL A 27 14.04 -12.55 23.86
C VAL A 27 14.81 -13.38 24.89
N SER A 28 14.15 -13.86 25.94
CA SER A 28 14.77 -14.74 26.92
C SER A 28 15.21 -16.06 26.28
N LEU A 29 16.51 -16.33 26.27
CA LEU A 29 17.11 -17.58 25.77
C LEU A 29 17.47 -18.51 26.93
N LYS A 30 17.30 -19.81 26.72
CA LYS A 30 17.78 -20.82 27.66
C LYS A 30 19.31 -20.92 27.57
N PRO A 31 20.02 -21.24 28.67
CA PRO A 31 21.48 -21.37 28.65
C PRO A 31 22.00 -22.36 27.59
N GLU A 32 21.29 -23.48 27.40
CA GLU A 32 21.61 -24.50 26.38
C GLU A 32 21.50 -24.03 24.93
N GLN A 33 20.76 -22.94 24.68
CA GLN A 33 20.59 -22.37 23.35
C GLN A 33 21.73 -21.41 22.97
N VAL A 34 22.54 -20.95 23.93
CA VAL A 34 23.57 -19.92 23.72
C VAL A 34 24.95 -20.54 23.85
N THR A 35 25.73 -20.49 22.77
CA THR A 35 27.13 -20.96 22.76
C THR A 35 28.12 -19.82 22.90
N THR A 36 27.74 -18.59 22.54
CA THR A 36 28.59 -17.39 22.64
C THR A 36 27.73 -16.22 23.08
N ASP A 37 28.18 -15.51 24.11
CA ASP A 37 27.66 -14.19 24.50
C ASP A 37 28.85 -13.36 24.97
N THR A 38 29.38 -12.53 24.07
CA THR A 38 30.65 -11.83 24.29
C THR A 38 30.59 -10.39 23.80
N THR A 39 31.34 -9.52 24.48
CA THR A 39 31.64 -8.19 23.97
C THR A 39 32.72 -8.27 22.89
N VAL A 40 32.52 -7.57 21.77
CA VAL A 40 33.48 -7.45 20.66
C VAL A 40 33.78 -5.98 20.41
N ASP A 41 35.04 -5.65 20.09
CA ASP A 41 35.45 -4.31 19.71
C ASP A 41 35.48 -4.17 18.18
N LEU A 42 34.60 -3.32 17.65
CA LEU A 42 34.56 -2.97 16.23
C LEU A 42 35.19 -1.58 16.08
N SER A 43 36.50 -1.53 15.89
CA SER A 43 37.24 -0.27 15.68
C SER A 43 36.92 0.81 16.73
N GLY A 44 36.88 0.46 18.01
CA GLY A 44 36.55 1.36 19.12
C GLY A 44 35.07 1.39 19.50
N THR A 45 34.19 0.72 18.76
CA THR A 45 32.77 0.57 19.10
C THR A 45 32.56 -0.76 19.84
N ARG A 46 32.21 -0.68 21.12
CA ARG A 46 31.88 -1.85 21.94
C ARG A 46 30.52 -2.44 21.52
N ALA A 47 30.56 -3.58 20.83
CA ALA A 47 29.38 -4.32 20.39
C ALA A 47 29.23 -5.63 21.20
N ARG A 48 28.07 -6.28 21.12
CA ARG A 48 27.80 -7.58 21.74
C ARG A 48 27.41 -8.62 20.70
N LEU A 49 28.11 -9.74 20.70
CA LEU A 49 27.83 -10.89 19.84
C LEU A 49 27.17 -11.99 20.66
N VAL A 50 25.95 -12.36 20.26
CA VAL A 50 25.23 -13.51 20.80
C VAL A 50 25.04 -14.54 19.70
N ALA A 51 25.45 -15.79 19.93
CA ALA A 51 25.31 -16.88 18.97
C ALA A 51 24.99 -18.20 19.67
N GLY A 52 24.40 -19.12 18.92
CA GLY A 52 23.88 -20.36 19.45
C GLY A 52 23.10 -21.17 18.42
N ALA A 53 22.27 -22.09 18.90
CA ALA A 53 21.39 -22.87 18.04
C ALA A 53 20.14 -23.36 18.79
N PHE A 54 19.03 -23.46 18.04
CA PHE A 54 17.85 -24.20 18.48
C PHE A 54 18.02 -25.67 18.09
N HIS A 55 17.74 -26.57 19.01
CA HIS A 55 17.89 -28.01 18.81
C HIS A 55 16.54 -28.70 18.95
N THR A 56 16.23 -29.57 18.00
CA THR A 56 15.12 -30.51 18.06
C THR A 56 15.71 -31.92 18.02
N GLU A 57 15.69 -32.61 19.16
CA GLU A 57 16.27 -33.96 19.29
C GLU A 57 15.57 -34.97 18.38
N ILE A 58 14.23 -34.95 18.36
CA ILE A 58 13.40 -35.85 17.55
C ILE A 58 12.34 -35.01 16.83
N PRO A 59 12.38 -34.89 15.48
CA PRO A 59 11.32 -34.27 14.71
C PRO A 59 9.98 -34.99 14.91
N LEU A 60 8.88 -34.24 14.98
CA LEU A 60 7.58 -34.80 15.35
C LEU A 60 6.97 -35.73 14.29
N TRP A 61 7.37 -35.57 13.03
CA TRP A 61 6.99 -36.49 11.95
C TRP A 61 7.74 -37.84 12.00
N LEU A 62 8.83 -37.94 12.76
CA LEU A 62 9.71 -39.09 12.76
C LEU A 62 9.02 -40.38 13.29
N PRO A 63 8.26 -40.35 14.41
CA PRO A 63 7.49 -41.50 14.86
C PRO A 63 6.51 -42.03 13.81
N HIS A 64 5.87 -41.14 13.04
CA HIS A 64 4.95 -41.55 11.97
C HIS A 64 5.68 -42.23 10.81
N ALA A 65 6.80 -41.66 10.36
CA ALA A 65 7.63 -42.27 9.31
C ALA A 65 8.20 -43.63 9.73
N ALA A 66 8.64 -43.75 10.99
CA ALA A 66 9.11 -45.01 11.55
C ALA A 66 7.99 -46.07 11.61
N ALA A 67 6.77 -45.68 12.02
CA ALA A 67 5.61 -46.56 12.06
C ALA A 67 5.20 -47.08 10.67
N LEU A 68 5.27 -46.23 9.63
CA LEU A 68 4.93 -46.62 8.25
C LEU A 68 5.98 -47.52 7.59
N THR A 69 7.26 -47.30 7.88
CA THR A 69 8.36 -47.99 7.20
C THR A 69 8.90 -49.18 7.99
N GLY A 70 8.54 -49.29 9.27
CA GLY A 70 9.15 -50.24 10.20
C GLY A 70 10.64 -50.01 10.44
N SER A 71 11.18 -48.87 9.99
CA SER A 71 12.59 -48.51 10.10
C SER A 71 12.77 -47.47 11.20
N GLU A 72 13.73 -47.68 12.10
CA GLU A 72 14.16 -46.64 13.03
C GLU A 72 14.94 -45.56 12.27
N LEU A 73 14.50 -44.31 12.40
CA LEU A 73 15.16 -43.14 11.84
C LEU A 73 15.79 -42.36 13.00
N ASP A 74 17.07 -42.05 12.92
CA ASP A 74 17.78 -41.22 13.91
C ASP A 74 18.16 -39.90 13.25
N LEU A 75 17.23 -38.95 13.30
CA LEU A 75 17.37 -37.64 12.67
C LEU A 75 17.07 -36.57 13.71
N SER A 76 17.89 -35.52 13.73
CA SER A 76 17.71 -34.33 14.56
C SER A 76 17.81 -33.06 13.72
N SER A 77 17.33 -31.94 14.25
CA SER A 77 17.45 -30.63 13.61
C SER A 77 18.23 -29.68 14.49
N THR A 78 19.14 -28.92 13.87
CA THR A 78 19.88 -27.83 14.51
C THR A 78 19.72 -26.58 13.67
N LEU A 79 19.17 -25.53 14.25
CA LEU A 79 18.94 -24.25 13.60
C LEU A 79 19.87 -23.19 14.22
N PRO A 80 21.06 -22.94 13.63
CA PRO A 80 22.02 -22.00 14.19
C PRO A 80 21.59 -20.55 14.02
N PHE A 81 21.99 -19.71 14.97
CA PHE A 81 21.75 -18.27 14.96
C PHE A 81 22.97 -17.48 15.42
N ALA A 82 23.09 -16.25 14.93
CA ALA A 82 23.97 -15.23 15.50
C ALA A 82 23.35 -13.85 15.35
N VAL A 83 23.55 -12.99 16.34
CA VAL A 83 23.17 -11.58 16.34
C VAL A 83 24.32 -10.74 16.88
N LEU A 84 24.68 -9.71 16.13
CA LEU A 84 25.64 -8.69 16.55
C LEU A 84 24.88 -7.39 16.83
N LEU A 85 24.86 -6.97 18.10
CA LEU A 85 24.28 -5.73 18.57
C LEU A 85 25.36 -4.64 18.58
N VAL A 86 25.15 -3.59 17.79
CA VAL A 86 26.09 -2.49 17.58
C VAL A 86 25.44 -1.18 18.03
N PRO A 87 25.82 -0.64 19.20
CA PRO A 87 25.30 0.63 19.68
C PRO A 87 25.68 1.79 18.75
N ARG A 88 24.69 2.56 18.29
CA ARG A 88 24.84 3.80 17.50
C ARG A 88 23.76 4.81 17.94
N PRO A 89 23.95 5.48 19.10
CA PRO A 89 22.90 6.30 19.71
C PRO A 89 22.26 7.31 18.75
N PRO A 90 20.92 7.50 18.79
CA PRO A 90 19.99 6.97 19.79
C PRO A 90 19.53 5.52 19.54
N TRP A 91 20.14 4.81 18.58
CA TRP A 91 19.73 3.47 18.15
C TRP A 91 20.74 2.39 18.54
N THR A 92 20.32 1.13 18.46
CA THR A 92 21.19 -0.03 18.41
C THR A 92 20.89 -0.81 17.14
N TYR A 93 21.89 -1.04 16.29
CA TYR A 93 21.72 -1.87 15.10
C TYR A 93 21.92 -3.34 15.47
N ALA A 94 21.10 -4.23 14.92
CA ALA A 94 21.29 -5.67 15.03
C ALA A 94 21.52 -6.28 13.65
N VAL A 95 22.67 -6.91 13.45
CA VAL A 95 22.91 -7.76 12.28
C VAL A 95 22.61 -9.19 12.67
N SER A 96 21.72 -9.85 11.93
CA SER A 96 21.33 -11.22 12.19
C SER A 96 21.80 -12.18 11.10
N TRP A 97 22.29 -13.35 11.51
CA TRP A 97 22.60 -14.49 10.64
C TRP A 97 21.82 -15.73 11.07
N GLY A 98 21.52 -16.60 10.11
CA GLY A 98 20.70 -17.80 10.36
C GLY A 98 19.35 -17.42 10.98
N ALA A 99 19.01 -18.07 12.09
CA ALA A 99 17.80 -17.79 12.86
C ALA A 99 17.93 -16.60 13.84
N GLY A 100 18.92 -15.72 13.68
CA GLY A 100 19.17 -14.61 14.62
C GLY A 100 18.00 -13.62 14.74
N HIS A 101 17.17 -13.48 13.71
CA HIS A 101 15.98 -12.65 13.79
C HIS A 101 14.92 -13.18 14.77
N LEU A 102 14.92 -14.49 15.08
CA LEU A 102 14.00 -15.10 16.05
C LEU A 102 14.35 -14.72 17.49
N VAL A 103 15.60 -14.31 17.76
CA VAL A 103 16.06 -13.94 19.10
C VAL A 103 15.93 -12.45 19.39
N LEU A 104 15.57 -11.63 18.40
CA LEU A 104 15.35 -10.19 18.59
C LEU A 104 14.03 -9.94 19.31
N ASN A 105 14.04 -9.04 20.28
CA ASN A 105 12.81 -8.57 20.90
C ASN A 105 12.13 -7.53 19.99
N ASP A 106 11.08 -7.97 19.31
CA ASP A 106 10.33 -7.18 18.34
C ASP A 106 9.71 -5.89 18.93
N GLU A 107 9.52 -5.80 20.25
CA GLU A 107 9.04 -4.58 20.92
C GLU A 107 10.03 -3.41 20.79
N TYR A 108 11.32 -3.72 20.72
CA TYR A 108 12.39 -2.73 20.54
C TYR A 108 12.75 -2.53 19.07
N VAL A 109 12.33 -3.42 18.17
CA VAL A 109 12.59 -3.30 16.73
C VAL A 109 11.75 -2.16 16.14
N GLU A 110 12.43 -1.23 15.47
CA GLU A 110 11.76 -0.20 14.71
C GLU A 110 11.06 -0.80 13.49
N GLN A 111 9.74 -0.85 13.56
CA GLN A 111 8.91 -1.39 12.49
C GLN A 111 9.03 -0.52 11.24
N GLY A 112 9.17 -1.17 10.08
CA GLY A 112 9.34 -0.49 8.79
C GLY A 112 10.71 0.17 8.58
N PHE A 113 11.69 -0.02 9.48
CA PHE A 113 13.05 0.52 9.32
C PHE A 113 13.63 0.27 7.91
N GLY A 114 13.54 -0.98 7.44
CA GLY A 114 14.00 -1.33 6.10
C GLY A 114 13.19 -0.63 5.01
N LEU A 115 11.87 -0.49 5.17
CA LEU A 115 11.02 0.23 4.22
C LEU A 115 11.46 1.70 4.09
N LEU A 116 11.82 2.36 5.19
CA LEU A 116 12.31 3.74 5.15
C LEU A 116 13.56 3.85 4.27
N PHE A 117 14.50 2.92 4.40
CA PHE A 117 15.65 2.87 3.49
C PHE A 117 15.21 2.58 2.05
N GLY A 118 14.35 1.57 1.87
CA GLY A 118 13.87 1.12 0.57
C GLY A 118 13.14 2.19 -0.24
N ILE A 119 12.30 3.00 0.39
CA ILE A 119 11.59 4.11 -0.27
C ILE A 119 12.55 5.05 -0.98
N ARG A 120 13.77 5.23 -0.45
CA ARG A 120 14.74 6.19 -0.98
C ARG A 120 15.73 5.60 -1.97
N ARG A 121 15.88 4.28 -1.99
CA ARG A 121 16.93 3.61 -2.78
C ARG A 121 16.43 2.57 -3.77
N LEU A 122 15.22 2.01 -3.60
CA LEU A 122 14.62 1.10 -4.58
C LEU A 122 14.25 1.83 -5.86
N ASP A 123 14.45 1.16 -6.99
CA ASP A 123 13.94 1.57 -8.29
C ASP A 123 12.44 1.29 -8.38
N PRO A 124 11.58 2.31 -8.56
CA PRO A 124 10.14 2.09 -8.73
C PRO A 124 9.79 1.38 -10.05
N PHE A 125 10.71 1.30 -11.01
CA PHE A 125 10.54 0.63 -12.30
C PHE A 125 11.09 -0.81 -12.31
N ASP A 126 11.82 -1.21 -11.26
CA ASP A 126 12.41 -2.55 -11.12
C ASP A 126 12.20 -3.12 -9.70
N LEU A 127 10.92 -3.24 -9.34
CA LEU A 127 10.46 -3.96 -8.16
C LEU A 127 10.16 -5.40 -8.56
N GLY A 128 10.48 -6.37 -7.71
CA GLY A 128 10.09 -7.77 -7.97
C GLY A 128 9.32 -8.44 -6.86
N LEU A 129 9.04 -7.74 -5.75
CA LEU A 129 8.06 -8.20 -4.77
C LEU A 129 7.46 -6.99 -4.05
N VAL A 130 6.15 -7.03 -3.87
CA VAL A 130 5.42 -6.14 -2.96
C VAL A 130 4.49 -6.98 -2.11
N SER A 131 4.57 -6.81 -0.80
CA SER A 131 3.62 -7.38 0.15
C SER A 131 2.92 -6.26 0.90
N SER A 132 1.59 -6.30 0.89
CA SER A 132 0.71 -5.33 1.52
C SER A 132 -0.42 -6.01 2.29
N ALA A 133 -1.12 -5.25 3.13
CA ALA A 133 -2.35 -5.67 3.78
C ALA A 133 -3.38 -4.54 3.74
N ALA A 134 -4.64 -4.87 3.44
CA ALA A 134 -5.72 -3.90 3.47
C ALA A 134 -5.98 -3.41 4.90
N LEU A 135 -6.15 -2.09 5.08
CA LEU A 135 -6.47 -1.45 6.35
C LEU A 135 -7.99 -1.34 6.55
N ASP A 136 -8.65 -2.49 6.47
CA ASP A 136 -10.07 -2.67 6.74
C ASP A 136 -10.30 -3.95 7.54
N VAL A 137 -11.55 -4.20 7.92
CA VAL A 137 -11.92 -5.39 8.72
C VAL A 137 -11.61 -6.70 8.00
N SER A 138 -11.45 -6.69 6.67
CA SER A 138 -11.07 -7.90 5.93
C SER A 138 -9.60 -8.27 6.13
N ALA A 139 -8.75 -7.30 6.50
CA ALA A 139 -7.31 -7.42 6.71
C ALA A 139 -6.59 -8.34 5.71
N ARG A 140 -7.02 -8.26 4.44
CA ARG A 140 -6.51 -9.12 3.38
C ARG A 140 -5.04 -8.82 3.14
N ALA A 141 -4.18 -9.80 3.41
CA ALA A 141 -2.78 -9.77 3.02
C ALA A 141 -2.66 -10.13 1.52
N THR A 142 -1.90 -9.33 0.78
CA THR A 142 -1.60 -9.57 -0.63
C THR A 142 -0.08 -9.61 -0.80
N GLN A 143 0.42 -10.57 -1.56
CA GLN A 143 1.81 -10.61 -1.98
C GLN A 143 1.85 -10.84 -3.49
N ILE A 144 2.44 -9.88 -4.20
CA ILE A 144 2.65 -9.98 -5.65
C ILE A 144 4.16 -10.04 -5.88
N SER A 145 4.59 -11.07 -6.61
CA SER A 145 6.00 -11.34 -6.93
C SER A 145 6.16 -11.44 -8.43
N ILE A 146 7.11 -10.68 -8.98
CA ILE A 146 7.45 -10.68 -10.40
C ILE A 146 8.95 -11.00 -10.49
N PRO A 147 9.33 -12.25 -10.83
CA PRO A 147 10.73 -12.67 -10.84
C PRO A 147 11.63 -11.79 -11.72
N GLY A 148 11.13 -11.37 -12.88
CA GLY A 148 11.84 -10.50 -13.82
C GLY A 148 11.87 -9.02 -13.47
N GLY A 149 11.25 -8.62 -12.35
CA GLY A 149 11.03 -7.21 -12.05
C GLY A 149 9.83 -6.63 -12.79
N GLY A 150 9.37 -5.46 -12.34
CA GLY A 150 8.27 -4.73 -12.93
C GLY A 150 8.09 -3.37 -12.26
N GLU A 151 7.36 -2.50 -12.94
CA GLU A 151 7.04 -1.19 -12.41
C GLU A 151 6.01 -1.26 -11.27
N LEU A 152 6.01 -0.25 -10.42
CA LEU A 152 5.11 -0.14 -9.27
C LEU A 152 3.62 -0.37 -9.62
N SER A 153 3.17 0.09 -10.79
CA SER A 153 1.78 -0.06 -11.26
C SER A 153 1.34 -1.53 -11.38
N ALA A 154 2.27 -2.43 -11.70
CA ALA A 154 2.01 -3.86 -11.85
C ALA A 154 1.58 -4.55 -10.54
N PHE A 155 1.93 -3.94 -9.39
CA PHE A 155 1.65 -4.50 -8.06
C PHE A 155 0.29 -4.08 -7.48
N ARG A 156 -0.53 -3.32 -8.23
CA ARG A 156 -1.94 -3.01 -7.89
C ARG A 156 -2.19 -2.51 -6.46
N LEU A 157 -1.27 -1.69 -5.93
CA LEU A 157 -1.40 -1.12 -4.59
C LEU A 157 -2.51 -0.05 -4.54
N GLU A 158 -3.27 -0.06 -3.47
CA GLU A 158 -4.16 1.05 -3.12
C GLU A 158 -3.40 2.05 -2.23
N PRO A 159 -2.99 3.24 -2.73
CA PRO A 159 -2.02 4.10 -2.04
C PRO A 159 -2.45 4.60 -0.65
N TYR A 160 -3.73 4.43 -0.28
CA TYR A 160 -4.31 4.91 0.97
C TYR A 160 -5.24 3.88 1.64
N GLY A 161 -5.31 2.68 1.07
CA GLY A 161 -6.06 1.53 1.61
C GLY A 161 -5.14 0.41 2.08
N ASP A 162 -3.91 0.36 1.56
CA ASP A 162 -2.95 -0.70 1.84
C ASP A 162 -1.83 -0.23 2.78
N LEU A 163 -1.51 -1.06 3.77
CA LEU A 163 -0.26 -1.01 4.51
C LEU A 163 0.77 -1.89 3.81
N VAL A 164 1.79 -1.28 3.23
CA VAL A 164 2.91 -2.00 2.62
C VAL A 164 3.85 -2.48 3.73
N ASN A 165 4.04 -3.80 3.80
CA ASN A 165 4.85 -4.46 4.82
C ASN A 165 6.24 -4.84 4.31
N ARG A 166 6.37 -5.11 2.99
CA ARG A 166 7.61 -5.58 2.39
C ARG A 166 7.73 -5.13 0.95
N LEU A 167 8.94 -4.75 0.55
CA LEU A 167 9.32 -4.55 -0.85
C LEU A 167 10.59 -5.34 -1.15
N ALA A 168 10.77 -5.75 -2.41
CA ALA A 168 12.04 -6.21 -2.93
C ALA A 168 12.24 -5.69 -4.34
N GLY A 169 13.45 -5.26 -4.65
CA GLY A 169 13.75 -4.67 -5.96
C GLY A 169 15.20 -4.24 -6.06
N SER A 170 15.56 -3.78 -7.25
CA SER A 170 16.89 -3.23 -7.54
C SER A 170 17.08 -1.89 -6.83
N ALA A 171 18.15 -1.75 -6.07
CA ALA A 171 18.44 -0.54 -5.32
C ALA A 171 19.76 0.12 -5.72
N ASP A 172 19.78 1.45 -5.62
CA ASP A 172 21.01 2.23 -5.63
C ASP A 172 21.68 2.13 -4.25
N LEU A 173 22.88 1.57 -4.22
CA LEU A 173 23.67 1.40 -3.01
C LEU A 173 24.99 2.18 -3.06
N THR A 174 25.06 3.25 -3.86
CA THR A 174 26.25 4.13 -3.98
C THR A 174 26.71 4.71 -2.64
N ASP A 175 25.81 4.87 -1.68
CA ASP A 175 26.13 5.29 -0.32
C ASP A 175 26.87 4.23 0.49
N LEU A 176 26.70 2.94 0.16
CA LEU A 176 27.26 1.81 0.89
C LEU A 176 28.55 1.30 0.24
N THR A 177 29.36 0.61 1.03
CA THR A 177 30.62 -0.01 0.57
C THR A 177 30.43 -0.87 -0.68
N TYR A 178 29.32 -1.62 -0.77
CA TYR A 178 29.01 -2.42 -1.96
C TYR A 178 28.96 -1.57 -3.24
N GLY A 179 28.18 -0.48 -3.25
CA GLY A 179 28.05 0.37 -4.42
C GLY A 179 29.33 1.13 -4.74
N ARG A 180 30.04 1.63 -3.72
CA ARG A 180 31.33 2.33 -3.90
C ARG A 180 32.40 1.43 -4.53
N VAL A 181 32.45 0.15 -4.16
CA VAL A 181 33.46 -0.79 -4.64
C VAL A 181 33.08 -1.41 -5.99
N THR A 182 31.80 -1.73 -6.20
CA THR A 182 31.38 -2.48 -7.40
C THR A 182 30.84 -1.58 -8.52
N GLY A 183 30.32 -0.39 -8.19
CA GLY A 183 29.59 0.46 -9.12
C GLY A 183 28.27 -0.13 -9.62
N LYS A 184 27.78 -1.22 -9.00
CA LYS A 184 26.60 -1.96 -9.45
C LYS A 184 25.42 -1.76 -8.50
N ARG A 185 24.21 -1.86 -9.07
CA ARG A 185 22.97 -2.00 -8.30
C ARG A 185 22.89 -3.39 -7.66
N TYR A 186 22.06 -3.51 -6.63
CA TYR A 186 21.80 -4.80 -5.96
C TYR A 186 20.33 -4.98 -5.65
N ARG A 187 19.83 -6.22 -5.72
CA ARG A 187 18.45 -6.52 -5.31
C ARG A 187 18.36 -6.67 -3.81
N ILE A 188 17.74 -5.71 -3.14
CA ILE A 188 17.53 -5.73 -1.69
C ILE A 188 16.12 -6.23 -1.35
N ARG A 189 15.93 -6.65 -0.10
CA ARG A 189 14.59 -6.85 0.49
C ARG A 189 14.46 -5.92 1.68
N VAL A 190 13.31 -5.28 1.80
CA VAL A 190 13.04 -4.28 2.83
C VAL A 190 11.69 -4.54 3.48
N GLY A 191 11.62 -4.32 4.79
CA GLY A 191 10.45 -4.50 5.65
C GLY A 191 10.76 -3.91 7.03
N ASN A 192 10.57 -4.69 8.08
CA ASN A 192 11.15 -4.38 9.40
C ASN A 192 12.68 -4.51 9.42
N SER A 193 13.24 -5.30 8.50
CA SER A 193 14.68 -5.41 8.28
C SER A 193 15.08 -4.89 6.90
N LEU A 194 16.36 -4.55 6.78
CA LEU A 194 17.05 -4.28 5.53
C LEU A 194 17.95 -5.47 5.20
N TYR A 195 17.63 -6.22 4.15
CA TYR A 195 18.46 -7.31 3.63
C TYR A 195 19.37 -6.79 2.51
N VAL A 196 20.64 -6.54 2.84
CA VAL A 196 21.59 -5.81 1.99
C VAL A 196 23.03 -6.30 2.20
N PRO A 197 23.91 -6.26 1.19
CA PRO A 197 25.34 -6.47 1.39
C PRO A 197 25.97 -5.33 2.19
N LEU A 198 26.72 -5.66 3.24
CA LEU A 198 27.49 -4.72 4.07
C LEU A 198 28.98 -5.03 4.00
N ALA A 199 29.84 -4.09 4.38
CA ALA A 199 31.29 -4.28 4.42
C ALA A 199 31.71 -5.40 5.39
N LYS A 200 32.87 -6.01 5.12
CA LYS A 200 33.48 -7.02 6.00
C LYS A 200 34.50 -6.43 6.97
N GLU A 201 35.12 -5.32 6.59
CA GLU A 201 36.11 -4.63 7.41
C GLU A 201 35.37 -3.79 8.47
N PRO A 202 35.73 -3.87 9.77
CA PRO A 202 34.95 -3.26 10.84
C PRO A 202 34.71 -1.76 10.68
N GLN A 203 35.71 -0.99 10.25
CA GLN A 203 35.54 0.45 10.08
C GLN A 203 34.57 0.79 8.94
N ALA A 204 34.72 0.13 7.79
CA ALA A 204 33.82 0.28 6.66
C ALA A 204 32.39 -0.22 6.98
N PHE A 205 32.27 -1.27 7.80
CA PHE A 205 30.98 -1.79 8.24
C PHE A 205 30.24 -0.78 9.11
N LEU A 206 30.92 -0.16 10.06
CA LEU A 206 30.35 0.93 10.86
C LEU A 206 29.95 2.13 9.98
N ALA A 207 30.76 2.47 8.97
CA ALA A 207 30.43 3.52 8.02
C ALA A 207 29.19 3.17 7.16
N ASP A 208 28.99 1.90 6.81
CA ASP A 208 27.75 1.45 6.15
C ASP A 208 26.53 1.60 7.06
N LEU A 209 26.64 1.28 8.36
CA LEU A 209 25.54 1.48 9.32
C LEU A 209 25.15 2.96 9.43
N ASP A 210 26.14 3.85 9.49
CA ASP A 210 25.91 5.29 9.51
C ASP A 210 25.25 5.79 8.22
N ALA A 211 25.73 5.31 7.07
CA ALA A 211 25.14 5.64 5.79
C ALA A 211 23.67 5.18 5.72
N VAL A 212 23.36 3.96 6.18
CA VAL A 212 21.97 3.48 6.27
C VAL A 212 21.12 4.39 7.16
N GLY A 213 21.63 4.78 8.33
CA GLY A 213 20.96 5.73 9.22
C GLY A 213 20.68 7.07 8.55
N ALA A 214 21.69 7.66 7.92
CA ALA A 214 21.57 8.92 7.20
C ALA A 214 20.51 8.85 6.08
N VAL A 215 20.51 7.77 5.29
CA VAL A 215 19.50 7.56 4.25
C VAL A 215 18.10 7.51 4.84
N VAL A 216 17.90 6.76 5.93
CA VAL A 216 16.57 6.65 6.57
C VAL A 216 16.03 8.02 7.04
N ASP A 217 16.92 8.94 7.41
CA ASP A 217 16.58 10.27 7.92
C ASP A 217 16.45 11.34 6.81
N GLU A 218 16.85 11.07 5.56
CA GLU A 218 16.66 11.98 4.41
C GLU A 218 15.17 12.28 4.18
N PRO A 219 14.76 13.44 3.63
CA PRO A 219 13.36 13.64 3.22
C PRO A 219 12.92 12.64 2.13
N ASP A 220 11.68 12.13 2.20
CA ASP A 220 11.11 11.17 1.23
C ASP A 220 10.26 11.81 0.12
N ALA A 221 10.13 13.14 0.12
CA ALA A 221 9.20 13.88 -0.76
C ALA A 221 9.43 13.65 -2.27
N SER A 222 10.68 13.45 -2.67
CA SER A 222 11.07 13.20 -4.08
C SER A 222 10.88 11.75 -4.51
N SER A 223 10.64 10.81 -3.57
CA SER A 223 10.50 9.40 -3.91
C SER A 223 9.14 9.09 -4.53
N ALA A 224 9.13 8.33 -5.62
CA ALA A 224 7.91 7.74 -6.19
C ALA A 224 7.25 6.74 -5.22
N LEU A 225 8.03 6.16 -4.30
CA LEU A 225 7.57 5.22 -3.28
C LEU A 225 7.11 5.89 -1.98
N ARG A 226 7.07 7.23 -1.91
CA ARG A 226 6.72 7.97 -0.67
C ARG A 226 5.38 7.59 -0.07
N PHE A 227 4.42 7.14 -0.87
CA PHE A 227 3.10 6.71 -0.39
C PHE A 227 3.21 5.51 0.57
N VAL A 228 4.26 4.68 0.46
CA VAL A 228 4.57 3.61 1.42
C VAL A 228 4.81 4.17 2.83
N ALA A 229 5.40 5.36 2.93
CA ALA A 229 5.62 6.06 4.20
C ALA A 229 4.43 6.93 4.64
N GLN A 230 3.34 7.03 3.87
CA GLN A 230 2.18 7.87 4.24
C GLN A 230 1.24 7.16 5.22
N THR A 231 1.22 5.83 5.22
CA THR A 231 0.52 5.02 6.21
C THR A 231 1.36 4.90 7.49
N ARG A 232 1.55 6.03 8.20
CA ARG A 232 2.29 6.04 9.47
C ARG A 232 1.40 5.61 10.63
N PRO A 233 1.90 4.76 11.54
CA PRO A 233 1.19 4.51 12.78
C PRO A 233 1.10 5.80 13.60
N LEU A 234 0.03 5.93 14.39
CA LEU A 234 -0.04 6.94 15.44
C LEU A 234 1.12 6.74 16.41
N ASP A 235 1.65 7.87 16.91
CA ASP A 235 2.58 7.84 18.03
C ASP A 235 1.95 7.11 19.22
N ARG A 236 2.74 6.27 19.91
CA ARG A 236 2.26 5.46 21.04
C ARG A 236 1.77 6.30 22.22
N HIS A 237 2.23 7.54 22.33
CA HIS A 237 1.83 8.53 23.34
C HIS A 237 0.82 9.55 22.80
N HIS A 238 0.28 9.34 21.60
CA HIS A 238 -0.73 10.23 21.04
C HIS A 238 -1.97 10.28 21.95
N ARG A 239 -2.51 11.49 22.17
CA ARG A 239 -3.62 11.75 23.12
C ARG A 239 -4.88 10.90 22.92
N LEU A 240 -5.09 10.36 21.72
CA LEU A 240 -6.24 9.52 21.37
C LEU A 240 -6.00 8.03 21.64
N VAL A 241 -4.76 7.58 21.84
CA VAL A 241 -4.44 6.16 22.07
C VAL A 241 -5.22 5.58 23.25
N PRO A 242 -5.34 6.26 24.42
CA PRO A 242 -6.15 5.72 25.51
C PRO A 242 -7.63 5.51 25.14
N THR A 243 -8.23 6.43 24.39
CA THR A 243 -9.62 6.30 23.91
C THR A 243 -9.76 5.15 22.91
N LEU A 244 -8.81 5.03 21.98
CA LEU A 244 -8.78 3.95 21.00
C LEU A 244 -8.60 2.58 21.66
N GLU A 245 -7.70 2.47 22.65
CA GLU A 245 -7.49 1.24 23.41
C GLU A 245 -8.71 0.86 24.25
N ALA A 246 -9.46 1.82 24.80
CA ALA A 246 -10.72 1.55 25.48
C ALA A 246 -11.78 0.97 24.51
N GLN A 247 -11.96 1.56 23.33
CA GLN A 247 -12.87 1.03 22.30
C GLN A 247 -12.46 -0.36 21.80
N LEU A 248 -11.15 -0.61 21.68
CA LEU A 248 -10.64 -1.96 21.38
C LEU A 248 -10.94 -2.93 22.52
N ALA A 249 -10.73 -2.53 23.79
CA ALA A 249 -11.02 -3.37 24.96
C ALA A 249 -12.49 -3.78 25.06
N GLU A 250 -13.41 -2.87 24.72
CA GLU A 250 -14.84 -3.13 24.60
C GLU A 250 -15.11 -4.18 23.51
N ALA A 251 -14.59 -3.97 22.29
CA ALA A 251 -14.73 -4.89 21.16
C ALA A 251 -14.19 -6.30 21.44
N LEU A 252 -13.07 -6.41 22.18
CA LEU A 252 -12.48 -7.68 22.60
C LEU A 252 -13.38 -8.48 23.56
N GLY A 253 -14.44 -7.86 24.11
CA GLY A 253 -15.45 -8.50 24.94
C GLY A 253 -16.43 -9.41 24.19
N GLY A 254 -16.37 -9.46 22.86
CA GLY A 254 -17.22 -10.32 22.03
C GLY A 254 -18.51 -9.66 21.54
N ASP A 255 -18.56 -8.32 21.49
CA ASP A 255 -19.69 -7.62 20.87
C ASP A 255 -19.71 -7.84 19.35
N THR A 256 -20.81 -8.40 18.83
CA THR A 256 -21.01 -8.72 17.40
C THR A 256 -21.18 -7.48 16.52
N GLY A 257 -21.38 -6.29 17.11
CA GLY A 257 -21.42 -5.02 16.38
C GLY A 257 -20.05 -4.38 16.12
N ALA A 258 -18.98 -4.86 16.75
CA ALA A 258 -17.65 -4.28 16.62
C ALA A 258 -17.00 -4.67 15.28
N SER A 259 -16.33 -3.71 14.62
CA SER A 259 -15.55 -3.94 13.39
C SER A 259 -14.19 -4.57 13.71
N LEU A 260 -14.22 -5.76 14.32
CA LEU A 260 -13.07 -6.55 14.75
C LEU A 260 -12.91 -7.80 13.86
N GLY A 261 -11.68 -8.10 13.44
CA GLY A 261 -11.37 -9.23 12.58
C GLY A 261 -10.00 -9.84 12.86
N LEU A 262 -9.72 -10.96 12.18
CA LEU A 262 -8.41 -11.60 12.18
C LEU A 262 -7.57 -11.16 10.98
N ALA A 263 -6.27 -11.02 11.19
CA ALA A 263 -5.28 -10.68 10.19
C ALA A 263 -4.06 -11.60 10.34
N TRP A 264 -3.45 -11.99 9.22
CA TRP A 264 -2.16 -12.67 9.28
C TRP A 264 -1.04 -11.68 9.62
N PRO A 265 -0.20 -11.95 10.63
CA PRO A 265 0.97 -11.12 10.90
C PRO A 265 1.94 -11.13 9.72
N ALA A 266 2.56 -9.99 9.41
CA ALA A 266 3.51 -9.87 8.30
C ALA A 266 4.74 -10.80 8.44
N THR A 267 5.05 -11.23 9.67
CA THR A 267 6.12 -12.17 10.00
C THR A 267 5.72 -13.63 9.84
N ALA A 268 4.42 -13.95 9.96
CA ALA A 268 3.89 -15.33 9.91
C ALA A 268 3.09 -15.61 8.62
N VAL A 269 2.97 -14.64 7.71
CA VAL A 269 2.18 -14.81 6.47
C VAL A 269 2.68 -15.94 5.57
N ASN A 270 3.98 -16.25 5.61
CA ASN A 270 4.56 -17.36 4.86
C ASN A 270 4.20 -18.72 5.48
N ASP A 271 3.83 -18.75 6.75
CA ASP A 271 3.45 -19.97 7.47
C ASP A 271 2.00 -20.35 7.17
N ALA A 272 1.20 -19.43 6.59
CA ALA A 272 -0.22 -19.60 6.34
C ALA A 272 -0.55 -20.81 5.44
N GLU A 273 0.33 -21.15 4.49
CA GLU A 273 0.15 -22.32 3.62
C GLU A 273 0.34 -23.64 4.37
N ASN A 274 1.18 -23.65 5.40
CA ASN A 274 1.60 -24.85 6.13
C ASN A 274 1.01 -24.92 7.55
N ALA A 275 0.18 -23.96 7.96
CA ALA A 275 -0.42 -23.95 9.29
C ALA A 275 -1.58 -24.95 9.37
N GLY A 276 -1.34 -26.10 10.02
CA GLY A 276 -2.34 -27.13 10.31
C GLY A 276 -3.10 -26.88 11.62
N SER A 277 -2.49 -26.19 12.59
CA SER A 277 -3.13 -25.79 13.84
C SER A 277 -2.49 -24.53 14.44
N PHE A 278 -3.09 -24.03 15.54
CA PHE A 278 -2.61 -22.83 16.23
C PHE A 278 -2.49 -23.07 17.74
N ARG A 279 -1.36 -22.65 18.31
CA ARG A 279 -1.10 -22.71 19.75
C ARG A 279 -1.08 -21.31 20.35
N ILE A 280 -2.01 -21.02 21.25
CA ILE A 280 -2.17 -19.73 21.89
C ILE A 280 -1.68 -19.83 23.34
N THR A 281 -0.77 -18.94 23.74
CA THR A 281 -0.22 -18.90 25.10
C THR A 281 -0.28 -17.49 25.67
N GLY A 282 -0.26 -17.35 27.00
CA GLY A 282 -0.22 -16.04 27.66
C GLY A 282 -1.49 -15.18 27.52
N LEU A 283 -2.58 -15.72 26.97
CA LEU A 283 -3.85 -15.00 26.79
C LEU A 283 -4.77 -15.19 28.01
N GLY A 284 -4.54 -14.36 29.04
CA GLY A 284 -5.28 -14.41 30.31
C GLY A 284 -4.88 -15.57 31.21
N SER A 285 -5.75 -15.95 32.15
CA SER A 285 -5.45 -16.93 33.21
C SER A 285 -5.70 -18.40 32.85
N GLY A 286 -6.28 -18.70 31.68
CA GLY A 286 -6.75 -20.05 31.31
C GLY A 286 -5.70 -21.00 30.72
N GLY A 287 -4.40 -20.78 30.95
CA GLY A 287 -3.32 -21.63 30.38
C GLY A 287 -3.22 -21.60 28.84
N PRO A 288 -2.36 -22.44 28.24
CA PRO A 288 -2.29 -22.63 26.79
C PRO A 288 -3.61 -23.10 26.18
N LEU A 289 -3.92 -22.66 24.97
CA LEU A 289 -5.07 -23.08 24.17
C LEU A 289 -4.58 -23.62 22.82
N HIS A 290 -5.05 -24.79 22.45
CA HIS A 290 -4.83 -25.40 21.14
C HIS A 290 -6.09 -25.20 20.28
N VAL A 291 -5.91 -24.78 19.03
CA VAL A 291 -6.99 -24.60 18.05
C VAL A 291 -6.67 -25.44 16.82
N GLU A 292 -7.50 -26.45 16.58
CA GLU A 292 -7.40 -27.34 15.43
C GLU A 292 -7.84 -26.61 14.16
N SER A 293 -7.13 -26.83 13.04
CA SER A 293 -7.45 -26.32 11.70
C SER A 293 -7.47 -24.80 11.54
N ARG A 294 -8.56 -24.11 11.91
CA ARG A 294 -8.79 -22.70 11.59
C ARG A 294 -8.88 -21.86 12.85
N LEU A 295 -7.99 -20.86 12.93
CA LEU A 295 -8.12 -19.81 13.93
C LEU A 295 -9.33 -18.91 13.60
N GLU A 296 -10.34 -18.95 14.47
CA GLU A 296 -11.48 -18.03 14.45
C GLU A 296 -11.39 -16.99 15.56
N LEU A 297 -12.02 -15.82 15.36
CA LEU A 297 -11.94 -14.69 16.28
C LEU A 297 -12.44 -15.04 17.69
N GLU A 298 -13.45 -15.91 17.78
CA GLU A 298 -14.05 -16.38 19.03
C GLU A 298 -13.08 -17.10 19.97
N HIS A 299 -12.05 -17.77 19.42
CA HIS A 299 -11.01 -18.39 20.25
C HIS A 299 -10.23 -17.36 21.07
N LEU A 300 -10.08 -16.15 20.53
CA LEU A 300 -9.38 -15.05 21.20
C LEU A 300 -10.34 -14.24 22.08
N THR A 301 -11.49 -13.82 21.52
CA THR A 301 -12.45 -12.97 22.24
C THR A 301 -13.13 -13.73 23.37
N GLY A 302 -13.40 -15.03 23.23
CA GLY A 302 -13.96 -15.85 24.31
C GLY A 302 -13.07 -15.89 25.56
N ARG A 303 -11.74 -15.87 25.38
CA ARG A 303 -10.76 -15.80 26.48
C ARG A 303 -10.65 -14.39 27.06
N LEU A 304 -10.66 -13.38 26.20
CA LEU A 304 -10.53 -11.97 26.61
C LEU A 304 -11.80 -11.45 27.29
N ALA A 305 -12.99 -11.93 26.91
CA ALA A 305 -14.26 -11.56 27.50
C ALA A 305 -14.34 -11.90 29.01
N GLN A 306 -13.63 -12.95 29.45
CA GLN A 306 -13.55 -13.35 30.86
C GLN A 306 -12.68 -12.42 31.72
N LEU A 307 -11.93 -11.52 31.09
CA LEU A 307 -11.11 -10.53 31.78
C LEU A 307 -11.88 -9.22 31.95
N PRO A 308 -11.63 -8.48 33.05
CA PRO A 308 -12.03 -7.08 33.17
C PRO A 308 -11.56 -6.26 31.96
N GLU A 309 -12.40 -5.34 31.50
CA GLU A 309 -12.17 -4.53 30.28
C GLU A 309 -10.78 -3.87 30.28
N ASP A 310 -10.40 -3.25 31.39
CA ASP A 310 -9.11 -2.57 31.60
C ASP A 310 -7.88 -3.49 31.46
N LYS A 311 -8.06 -4.81 31.53
CA LYS A 311 -6.98 -5.80 31.40
C LYS A 311 -6.89 -6.44 30.02
N ARG A 312 -7.91 -6.29 29.16
CA ARG A 312 -8.01 -7.02 27.89
C ARG A 312 -6.89 -6.66 26.91
N VAL A 313 -6.60 -5.37 26.72
CA VAL A 313 -5.53 -4.92 25.81
C VAL A 313 -4.16 -5.35 26.32
N LYS A 314 -3.94 -5.31 27.64
CA LYS A 314 -2.69 -5.81 28.23
C LYS A 314 -2.52 -7.31 28.01
N ALA A 315 -3.58 -8.10 28.20
CA ALA A 315 -3.56 -9.53 27.92
C ALA A 315 -3.36 -9.83 26.43
N LEU A 316 -3.95 -9.03 25.54
CA LEU A 316 -3.76 -9.12 24.09
C LEU A 316 -2.28 -8.94 23.69
N ARG A 317 -1.59 -7.95 24.27
CA ARG A 317 -0.15 -7.70 24.00
C ARG A 317 0.76 -8.76 24.64
N ALA A 318 0.34 -9.35 25.75
CA ALA A 318 1.08 -10.43 26.42
C ALA A 318 0.91 -11.79 25.72
N GLY A 319 -0.27 -12.05 25.14
CA GLY A 319 -0.57 -13.30 24.46
C GLY A 319 0.32 -13.53 23.24
N ARG A 320 0.55 -14.80 22.90
CA ARG A 320 1.28 -15.23 21.71
C ARG A 320 0.49 -16.31 20.96
N VAL A 321 0.54 -16.30 19.64
CA VAL A 321 0.04 -17.35 18.75
C VAL A 321 1.22 -17.92 17.98
N ALA A 322 1.42 -19.23 18.05
CA ALA A 322 2.29 -19.96 17.17
C ALA A 322 1.45 -20.74 16.15
N THR A 323 1.91 -20.75 14.91
CA THR A 323 1.43 -21.66 13.87
C THR A 323 2.13 -22.99 14.01
N CYS A 324 1.40 -24.09 13.85
CA CYS A 324 1.97 -25.43 13.89
C CYS A 324 1.68 -26.17 12.59
N ALA A 325 2.64 -26.97 12.11
CA ALA A 325 2.52 -27.76 10.89
C ALA A 325 1.57 -28.94 11.06
N ASP A 326 1.51 -29.46 12.27
CA ASP A 326 0.72 -30.62 12.66
C ASP A 326 -0.64 -30.21 13.25
N GLU A 327 -1.57 -31.17 13.28
CA GLU A 327 -2.88 -30.98 13.89
C GLU A 327 -2.83 -31.00 15.42
N ALA A 328 -1.80 -31.58 16.05
CA ALA A 328 -1.68 -31.67 17.52
C ALA A 328 -1.06 -30.40 18.15
N GLY A 329 -0.47 -29.52 17.34
CA GLY A 329 0.10 -28.25 17.77
C GLY A 329 1.46 -28.38 18.43
N GLU A 330 2.18 -29.45 18.14
CA GLU A 330 3.48 -29.75 18.70
C GLU A 330 4.63 -29.19 17.83
N GLU A 331 4.43 -29.09 16.51
CA GLU A 331 5.45 -28.71 15.52
C GLU A 331 5.28 -27.26 15.06
N GLU A 332 5.84 -26.31 15.83
CA GLU A 332 5.77 -24.90 15.47
C GLU A 332 6.52 -24.59 14.16
N THR A 333 5.87 -23.90 13.22
CA THR A 333 6.46 -23.52 11.93
C THR A 333 7.23 -22.21 11.98
N GLY A 334 7.10 -21.45 13.07
CA GLY A 334 7.75 -20.16 13.26
C GLY A 334 7.75 -19.70 14.72
N SER A 335 8.34 -18.54 15.00
CA SER A 335 8.31 -17.98 16.35
C SER A 335 6.91 -17.50 16.75
N PRO A 336 6.47 -17.74 17.99
CA PRO A 336 5.18 -17.24 18.48
C PRO A 336 5.06 -15.71 18.35
N VAL A 337 3.98 -15.25 17.72
CA VAL A 337 3.72 -13.83 17.43
C VAL A 337 2.68 -13.27 18.38
N GLN A 338 2.82 -12.00 18.82
CA GLN A 338 1.85 -11.35 19.72
C GLN A 338 0.42 -11.42 19.19
N VAL A 339 -0.57 -11.78 20.02
CA VAL A 339 -1.99 -11.86 19.60
C VAL A 339 -2.47 -10.51 19.06
N ALA A 340 -1.97 -9.39 19.60
CA ALA A 340 -2.20 -8.05 19.08
C ALA A 340 -1.91 -7.87 17.57
N LYS A 341 -0.98 -8.65 17.00
CA LYS A 341 -0.65 -8.60 15.56
C LYS A 341 -1.57 -9.43 14.69
N TRP A 342 -2.36 -10.31 15.30
CA TRP A 342 -3.35 -11.15 14.62
C TRP A 342 -4.72 -10.49 14.51
N LEU A 343 -4.91 -9.30 15.10
CA LEU A 343 -6.17 -8.59 15.09
C LEU A 343 -6.14 -7.37 14.18
N VAL A 344 -7.27 -7.15 13.52
CA VAL A 344 -7.63 -5.88 12.92
C VAL A 344 -8.85 -5.31 13.62
N PHE A 345 -8.85 -4.02 13.93
CA PHE A 345 -10.01 -3.36 14.49
C PHE A 345 -10.20 -1.98 13.89
N GLU A 346 -11.41 -1.66 13.48
CA GLU A 346 -11.77 -0.35 12.94
C GLU A 346 -12.70 0.40 13.90
N THR A 347 -12.42 1.67 14.11
CA THR A 347 -13.29 2.58 14.85
C THR A 347 -13.25 3.99 14.28
N THR A 348 -14.22 4.82 14.64
CA THR A 348 -14.30 6.22 14.22
C THR A 348 -14.41 7.12 15.46
N ILE A 349 -13.56 8.15 15.52
CA ILE A 349 -13.67 9.23 16.52
C ILE A 349 -13.98 10.51 15.77
N GLY A 350 -15.18 11.05 15.99
CA GLY A 350 -15.69 12.19 15.22
C GLY A 350 -15.95 11.81 13.76
N HIS A 351 -15.16 12.36 12.84
CA HIS A 351 -15.20 12.06 11.41
C HIS A 351 -13.91 11.41 10.89
N THR A 352 -12.99 11.05 11.79
CA THR A 352 -11.73 10.37 11.44
C THR A 352 -11.84 8.88 11.75
N ARG A 353 -11.50 8.05 10.77
CA ARG A 353 -11.39 6.60 10.92
C ARG A 353 -10.02 6.22 11.46
N TYR A 354 -9.99 5.26 12.37
CA TYR A 354 -8.78 4.68 12.94
C TYR A 354 -8.81 3.17 12.76
N VAL A 355 -7.66 2.59 12.45
CA VAL A 355 -7.51 1.15 12.26
C VAL A 355 -6.38 0.65 13.14
N PHE A 356 -6.65 -0.34 13.97
CA PHE A 356 -5.64 -1.12 14.66
C PHE A 356 -5.24 -2.29 13.76
N HIS A 357 -3.96 -2.45 13.45
CA HIS A 357 -3.45 -3.53 12.61
C HIS A 357 -1.98 -3.80 12.98
N GLN A 358 -1.54 -5.06 12.96
CA GLN A 358 -0.17 -5.46 13.34
C GLN A 358 0.28 -4.88 14.70
N GLY A 359 -0.65 -4.78 15.67
CA GLY A 359 -0.37 -4.28 17.02
C GLY A 359 -0.29 -2.76 17.19
N ARG A 360 -0.56 -1.97 16.12
CA ARG A 360 -0.44 -0.50 16.10
C ARG A 360 -1.70 0.17 15.57
N TRP A 361 -1.91 1.41 16.01
CA TRP A 361 -3.00 2.26 15.53
C TRP A 361 -2.55 3.07 14.31
N TYR A 362 -3.43 3.18 13.32
CA TYR A 362 -3.26 3.99 12.12
C TYR A 362 -4.42 4.97 11.99
N ARG A 363 -4.12 6.18 11.55
CA ARG A 363 -5.11 7.20 11.26
C ARG A 363 -5.42 7.14 9.77
N ILE A 364 -6.65 6.81 9.42
CA ILE A 364 -7.08 6.68 8.02
C ILE A 364 -7.95 7.88 7.66
N GLY A 365 -7.65 8.52 6.53
CA GLY A 365 -8.62 9.37 5.84
C GLY A 365 -8.46 10.89 5.97
N GLU A 366 -7.81 11.46 6.98
CA GLU A 366 -7.65 12.94 7.02
C GLU A 366 -6.61 13.41 6.01
N THR A 367 -5.38 12.92 6.11
CA THR A 367 -4.31 13.20 5.14
C THR A 367 -4.60 12.64 3.75
N TYR A 368 -5.29 11.50 3.65
CA TYR A 368 -5.68 10.96 2.33
C TYR A 368 -6.61 11.92 1.60
N VAL A 369 -7.69 12.37 2.26
CA VAL A 369 -8.65 13.27 1.63
C VAL A 369 -8.00 14.60 1.32
N GLU A 370 -7.17 15.13 2.21
CA GLU A 370 -6.42 16.37 1.97
C GLU A 370 -5.45 16.25 0.79
N GLN A 371 -4.62 15.20 0.74
CA GLN A 371 -3.65 14.99 -0.34
C GLN A 371 -4.32 14.66 -1.68
N MET A 372 -5.41 13.88 -1.66
CA MET A 372 -6.19 13.58 -2.85
C MET A 372 -6.89 14.84 -3.37
N ARG A 373 -7.43 15.69 -2.48
CA ARG A 373 -7.96 17.00 -2.85
C ARG A 373 -6.88 17.93 -3.40
N GLU A 374 -5.68 17.91 -2.84
CA GLU A 374 -4.55 18.71 -3.34
C GLU A 374 -4.12 18.25 -4.75
N GLN A 375 -3.94 16.94 -4.96
CA GLN A 375 -3.63 16.36 -6.27
C GLN A 375 -4.69 16.70 -7.32
N VAL A 376 -5.97 16.60 -6.94
CA VAL A 376 -7.08 16.98 -7.82
C VAL A 376 -7.07 18.48 -8.08
N SER A 377 -6.78 19.32 -7.08
CA SER A 377 -6.70 20.78 -7.27
C SER A 377 -5.60 21.16 -8.25
N GLN A 378 -4.41 20.55 -8.12
CA GLN A 378 -3.31 20.73 -9.06
C GLN A 378 -3.63 20.23 -10.48
N LEU A 379 -4.37 19.12 -10.58
CA LEU A 379 -4.85 18.60 -11.86
C LEU A 379 -5.86 19.56 -12.51
N LEU A 380 -6.86 20.01 -11.76
CA LEU A 380 -7.91 20.93 -12.24
C LEU A 380 -7.38 22.32 -12.59
N ALA A 381 -6.17 22.68 -12.15
CA ALA A 381 -5.49 23.90 -12.55
C ALA A 381 -5.04 23.90 -14.04
N ARG A 382 -5.02 22.73 -14.70
CA ARG A 382 -4.74 22.61 -16.13
C ARG A 382 -5.95 23.04 -16.95
N LYS A 383 -6.17 24.35 -17.04
CA LYS A 383 -7.34 24.91 -17.73
C LYS A 383 -7.15 24.92 -19.25
N TYR A 384 -8.25 24.69 -19.95
CA TYR A 384 -8.42 24.95 -21.36
C TYR A 384 -9.28 26.21 -21.50
N GLU A 385 -8.85 27.15 -22.35
CA GLU A 385 -9.59 28.40 -22.57
C GLU A 385 -10.84 28.12 -23.38
N TRP A 386 -12.01 28.23 -22.74
CA TRP A 386 -13.29 28.02 -23.42
C TRP A 386 -13.76 29.29 -24.11
N PRO A 387 -14.37 29.20 -25.31
CA PRO A 387 -14.96 30.37 -25.97
C PRO A 387 -16.06 31.01 -25.12
N ASP A 388 -16.25 32.32 -25.28
CA ASP A 388 -17.31 33.07 -24.59
C ASP A 388 -18.70 32.79 -25.21
N LEU A 389 -19.14 31.54 -25.08
CA LEU A 389 -20.42 31.05 -25.57
C LEU A 389 -21.20 30.39 -24.43
N THR A 390 -22.26 31.08 -24.00
CA THR A 390 -23.09 30.62 -22.87
C THR A 390 -24.05 29.49 -23.27
N TRP A 391 -23.94 28.34 -22.61
CA TRP A 391 -24.90 27.25 -22.74
C TRP A 391 -26.24 27.59 -22.07
N LYS A 392 -27.31 27.63 -22.86
CA LYS A 392 -28.70 27.78 -22.40
C LYS A 392 -29.43 26.43 -22.54
N PRO A 393 -29.55 25.63 -21.46
CA PRO A 393 -30.16 24.32 -21.54
C PRO A 393 -31.67 24.44 -21.80
N THR A 394 -32.18 23.72 -22.79
CA THR A 394 -33.61 23.71 -23.14
C THR A 394 -34.38 22.62 -22.39
N GLY A 395 -33.67 21.61 -21.85
CA GLY A 395 -34.26 20.44 -21.21
C GLY A 395 -34.56 19.29 -22.16
N GLU A 396 -34.25 19.46 -23.45
CA GLU A 396 -34.43 18.45 -24.48
C GLU A 396 -33.26 17.43 -24.51
N PRO A 397 -33.48 16.19 -24.96
CA PRO A 397 -32.43 15.15 -25.00
C PRO A 397 -31.23 15.46 -25.90
N ASP A 398 -31.32 16.44 -26.79
CA ASP A 398 -30.28 16.87 -27.73
C ASP A 398 -29.56 18.16 -27.30
N ASP A 399 -29.75 18.61 -26.05
CA ASP A 399 -29.13 19.84 -25.53
C ASP A 399 -27.60 19.90 -25.72
N GLU A 400 -26.91 18.76 -25.53
CA GLU A 400 -25.44 18.64 -25.67
C GLU A 400 -25.04 18.83 -27.14
N ASN A 401 -25.61 18.04 -28.05
CA ASN A 401 -25.39 18.15 -29.50
C ASN A 401 -25.68 19.56 -30.04
N ARG A 402 -26.80 20.16 -29.61
CA ARG A 402 -27.19 21.51 -30.04
C ARG A 402 -26.16 22.54 -29.60
N TYR A 403 -25.63 22.40 -28.40
CA TYR A 403 -24.58 23.27 -27.90
C TYR A 403 -23.26 23.06 -28.67
N CYS A 404 -22.82 21.81 -28.90
CA CYS A 404 -21.62 21.50 -29.69
C CYS A 404 -21.70 22.10 -31.11
N ARG A 405 -22.86 22.01 -31.77
CA ARG A 405 -23.07 22.66 -33.08
C ARG A 405 -22.96 24.17 -33.04
N GLN A 406 -23.36 24.82 -31.94
CA GLN A 406 -23.17 26.26 -31.77
C GLN A 406 -21.69 26.60 -31.58
N VAL A 407 -20.95 25.80 -30.80
CA VAL A 407 -19.50 25.97 -30.63
C VAL A 407 -18.78 25.83 -31.98
N ALA A 408 -19.16 24.86 -32.80
CA ALA A 408 -18.60 24.66 -34.15
C ALA A 408 -18.92 25.75 -35.18
N THR A 409 -19.70 26.78 -34.82
CA THR A 409 -19.80 28.00 -35.64
C THR A 409 -18.62 28.96 -35.42
N LEU A 410 -17.80 28.71 -34.40
CA LEU A 410 -16.59 29.45 -34.10
C LEU A 410 -15.41 28.87 -34.87
N ASP A 411 -14.41 29.72 -35.14
CA ASP A 411 -13.25 29.36 -35.94
C ASP A 411 -12.43 28.22 -35.30
N GLY A 412 -12.05 27.23 -36.11
CA GLY A 412 -11.23 26.09 -35.73
C GLY A 412 -11.92 24.96 -34.93
N TYR A 413 -13.22 25.07 -34.63
CA TYR A 413 -13.98 24.02 -33.94
C TYR A 413 -14.75 23.13 -34.90
N VAL A 414 -14.64 21.80 -34.74
CA VAL A 414 -15.41 20.82 -35.53
C VAL A 414 -16.33 20.02 -34.62
N CYS A 415 -17.63 20.01 -34.90
CA CYS A 415 -18.62 19.22 -34.15
C CYS A 415 -18.59 17.77 -34.59
N LEU A 416 -18.28 16.87 -33.65
CA LEU A 416 -18.27 15.42 -33.82
C LEU A 416 -19.22 14.71 -32.84
N ASP A 417 -20.06 15.47 -32.11
CA ASP A 417 -21.05 14.92 -31.18
C ASP A 417 -21.96 13.89 -31.89
N ARG A 418 -22.03 12.68 -31.32
CA ARG A 418 -22.67 11.45 -31.88
C ARG A 418 -21.96 10.80 -33.07
N ASP A 419 -20.79 11.28 -33.48
CA ASP A 419 -19.95 10.56 -34.43
C ASP A 419 -19.24 9.41 -33.73
N THR A 420 -19.70 8.20 -34.06
CA THR A 420 -19.07 6.98 -33.56
C THR A 420 -18.06 6.42 -34.54
N ALA A 421 -17.01 5.82 -33.99
CA ALA A 421 -16.07 4.98 -34.71
C ALA A 421 -16.21 3.52 -34.23
N THR A 422 -15.70 2.62 -35.05
CA THR A 422 -15.64 1.19 -34.74
C THR A 422 -14.26 0.65 -35.01
N THR A 423 -13.76 -0.12 -34.06
CA THR A 423 -12.50 -0.86 -34.15
C THR A 423 -12.70 -2.30 -33.66
N PRO A 424 -11.73 -3.21 -33.89
CA PRO A 424 -11.80 -4.58 -33.38
C PRO A 424 -11.87 -4.66 -31.84
N LEU A 425 -11.20 -3.74 -31.12
CA LEU A 425 -11.25 -3.69 -29.65
C LEU A 425 -12.44 -2.89 -29.12
N HIS A 426 -12.91 -1.88 -29.86
CA HIS A 426 -14.05 -1.05 -29.51
C HIS A 426 -15.13 -1.11 -30.61
N PRO A 427 -16.09 -2.05 -30.53
CA PRO A 427 -17.09 -2.27 -31.56
C PRO A 427 -17.94 -1.04 -31.90
N ARG A 428 -18.13 -0.14 -30.93
CA ARG A 428 -18.74 1.17 -31.14
C ARG A 428 -18.37 2.09 -29.98
N PHE A 429 -17.72 3.20 -30.29
CA PHE A 429 -17.41 4.24 -29.32
C PHE A 429 -17.53 5.63 -29.96
N GLU A 430 -17.63 6.67 -29.13
CA GLU A 430 -17.70 8.06 -29.57
C GLU A 430 -16.30 8.67 -29.59
N LEU A 431 -15.95 9.34 -30.69
CA LEU A 431 -14.63 9.95 -30.88
C LEU A 431 -14.44 11.13 -29.93
N CYS A 432 -15.24 12.18 -30.08
CA CYS A 432 -15.28 13.31 -29.16
C CYS A 432 -16.53 14.13 -29.50
N ASP A 433 -16.93 15.06 -28.64
CA ASP A 433 -18.05 15.95 -28.95
C ASP A 433 -17.60 17.09 -29.87
N LEU A 434 -16.38 17.58 -29.67
CA LEU A 434 -15.74 18.64 -30.45
C LEU A 434 -14.26 18.34 -30.66
N LEU A 435 -13.74 18.73 -31.83
CA LEU A 435 -12.32 18.88 -32.05
C LEU A 435 -11.97 20.37 -31.94
N GLY A 436 -11.12 20.72 -30.96
CA GLY A 436 -10.68 22.10 -30.71
C GLY A 436 -9.66 22.58 -31.76
N PRO A 437 -9.36 23.89 -31.88
CA PRO A 437 -8.48 24.46 -32.92
C PRO A 437 -7.06 23.89 -32.94
N GLY A 438 -6.54 23.40 -31.81
CA GLY A 438 -5.25 22.72 -31.70
C GLY A 438 -5.31 21.20 -31.92
N ASN A 439 -6.43 20.70 -32.44
CA ASN A 439 -6.78 19.27 -32.52
C ASN A 439 -7.08 18.63 -31.16
N GLU A 440 -7.47 19.39 -30.13
CA GLU A 440 -7.82 18.81 -28.84
C GLU A 440 -9.11 17.98 -28.90
N LEU A 441 -9.10 16.80 -28.26
CA LEU A 441 -10.29 15.96 -28.11
C LEU A 441 -11.15 16.49 -26.97
N ILE A 442 -12.22 17.21 -27.31
CA ILE A 442 -13.09 17.87 -26.33
C ILE A 442 -14.34 17.01 -26.11
N HIS A 443 -14.57 16.65 -24.85
CA HIS A 443 -15.79 16.00 -24.39
C HIS A 443 -16.62 16.96 -23.53
N VAL A 444 -17.87 17.19 -23.93
CA VAL A 444 -18.79 18.20 -23.40
C VAL A 444 -19.88 17.53 -22.58
N LYS A 445 -20.10 17.98 -21.34
CA LYS A 445 -21.18 17.44 -20.49
C LYS A 445 -21.86 18.47 -19.60
N TRP A 446 -23.15 18.27 -19.37
CA TRP A 446 -23.86 18.94 -18.27
C TRP A 446 -23.74 18.16 -16.95
N LEU A 447 -22.95 18.65 -15.99
CA LEU A 447 -22.69 18.00 -14.71
C LEU A 447 -23.80 18.24 -13.66
N GLY A 448 -25.00 17.72 -13.92
CA GLY A 448 -26.14 17.82 -13.00
C GLY A 448 -26.18 16.78 -11.88
N ARG A 449 -25.55 15.61 -12.07
CA ARG A 449 -25.53 14.45 -11.15
C ARG A 449 -24.14 13.81 -11.13
N ALA A 450 -23.80 13.09 -10.06
CA ALA A 450 -22.51 12.40 -9.91
C ALA A 450 -22.21 11.42 -11.06
N THR A 451 -23.24 10.72 -11.55
CA THR A 451 -23.10 9.74 -12.65
C THR A 451 -22.64 10.37 -13.96
N ALA A 452 -22.96 11.64 -14.21
CA ALA A 452 -22.59 12.32 -15.45
C ALA A 452 -21.07 12.48 -15.60
N ALA A 453 -20.36 12.71 -14.50
CA ALA A 453 -18.89 12.82 -14.50
C ALA A 453 -18.22 11.47 -14.82
N SER A 454 -18.72 10.38 -14.25
CA SER A 454 -18.18 9.04 -14.52
C SER A 454 -18.33 8.64 -15.98
N HIS A 455 -19.48 8.91 -16.60
CA HIS A 455 -19.69 8.65 -18.03
C HIS A 455 -18.73 9.46 -18.90
N LEU A 456 -18.55 10.74 -18.58
CA LEU A 456 -17.64 11.63 -19.29
C LEU A 456 -16.18 11.12 -19.23
N TYR A 457 -15.72 10.65 -18.07
CA TYR A 457 -14.37 10.10 -17.90
C TYR A 457 -14.16 8.83 -18.73
N THR A 458 -15.15 7.94 -18.75
CA THR A 458 -15.08 6.72 -19.55
C THR A 458 -15.08 7.02 -21.05
N GLN A 459 -15.92 7.94 -21.53
CA GLN A 459 -15.92 8.36 -22.93
C GLN A 459 -14.56 8.93 -23.35
N ALA A 460 -13.99 9.80 -22.52
CA ALA A 460 -12.68 10.39 -22.78
C ALA A 460 -11.55 9.35 -22.81
N LEU A 461 -11.56 8.39 -21.88
CA LEU A 461 -10.55 7.35 -21.84
C LEU A 461 -10.62 6.43 -23.06
N VAL A 462 -11.82 5.90 -23.36
CA VAL A 462 -12.02 4.98 -24.48
C VAL A 462 -11.64 5.63 -25.81
N SER A 463 -11.99 6.92 -25.98
CA SER A 463 -11.59 7.69 -27.16
C SER A 463 -10.06 7.82 -27.27
N ALA A 464 -9.40 8.24 -26.19
CA ALA A 464 -7.96 8.45 -26.20
C ALA A 464 -7.18 7.14 -26.42
N GLU A 465 -7.59 6.05 -25.77
CA GLU A 465 -7.01 4.71 -25.95
C GLU A 465 -7.18 4.25 -27.40
N ALA A 466 -8.40 4.30 -27.95
CA ALA A 466 -8.66 3.88 -29.32
C ALA A 466 -7.85 4.69 -30.34
N LEU A 467 -7.78 6.02 -30.19
CA LEU A 467 -7.04 6.88 -31.12
C LEU A 467 -5.51 6.70 -31.01
N HIS A 468 -5.00 6.32 -29.84
CA HIS A 468 -3.57 6.07 -29.63
C HIS A 468 -3.16 4.67 -30.13
N ASP A 469 -3.93 3.65 -29.77
CA ASP A 469 -3.54 2.24 -29.97
C ASP A 469 -4.06 1.64 -31.30
N GLU A 470 -5.12 2.19 -31.88
CA GLU A 470 -5.78 1.63 -33.07
C GLU A 470 -5.73 2.58 -34.28
N PRO A 471 -4.89 2.29 -35.30
CA PRO A 471 -4.77 3.12 -36.49
C PRO A 471 -6.09 3.38 -37.23
N GLU A 472 -7.03 2.43 -37.18
CA GLU A 472 -8.37 2.55 -37.77
C GLU A 472 -9.20 3.65 -37.13
N ALA A 473 -9.02 3.92 -35.82
CA ALA A 473 -9.72 5.00 -35.14
C ALA A 473 -9.22 6.36 -35.65
N LEU A 474 -7.90 6.53 -35.79
CA LEU A 474 -7.30 7.76 -36.31
C LEU A 474 -7.70 8.01 -37.77
N ALA A 475 -7.72 6.96 -38.60
CA ALA A 475 -8.17 7.06 -39.98
C ALA A 475 -9.64 7.54 -40.07
N GLN A 476 -10.54 6.97 -39.26
CA GLN A 476 -11.94 7.39 -39.19
C GLN A 476 -12.10 8.84 -38.70
N LEU A 477 -11.30 9.25 -37.70
CA LEU A 477 -11.30 10.64 -37.24
C LEU A 477 -10.83 11.60 -38.35
N ALA A 478 -9.73 11.28 -39.03
CA ALA A 478 -9.18 12.10 -40.10
C ALA A 478 -10.15 12.24 -41.30
N GLU A 479 -10.83 11.16 -41.67
CA GLU A 479 -11.86 11.16 -42.72
C GLU A 479 -13.05 12.07 -42.35
N LYS A 480 -13.56 11.94 -41.12
CA LYS A 480 -14.66 12.80 -40.63
C LYS A 480 -14.27 14.27 -40.60
N VAL A 481 -13.07 14.57 -40.11
CA VAL A 481 -12.57 15.95 -40.00
C VAL A 481 -12.37 16.57 -41.38
N SER A 482 -11.72 15.87 -42.32
CA SER A 482 -11.54 16.37 -43.68
C SER A 482 -12.85 16.59 -44.42
N THR A 483 -13.91 15.83 -44.11
CA THR A 483 -15.25 16.04 -44.69
C THR A 483 -15.95 17.30 -44.15
N LEU A 484 -15.66 17.66 -42.91
CA LEU A 484 -16.29 18.80 -42.22
C LEU A 484 -15.46 20.10 -42.35
N ASP A 485 -14.15 19.97 -42.56
CA ASP A 485 -13.18 21.05 -42.70
C ASP A 485 -12.08 20.64 -43.71
N ASP A 486 -12.33 20.92 -45.00
CA ASP A 486 -11.50 20.51 -46.15
C ASP A 486 -10.02 20.91 -46.05
N GLY A 487 -9.68 21.90 -45.21
CA GLY A 487 -8.31 22.39 -45.01
C GLY A 487 -7.54 21.68 -43.90
N ARG A 488 -8.19 20.81 -43.12
CA ARG A 488 -7.65 20.28 -41.87
C ARG A 488 -7.23 18.82 -42.00
N VAL A 489 -5.93 18.58 -41.85
CA VAL A 489 -5.32 17.24 -41.97
C VAL A 489 -4.82 16.78 -40.61
N LEU A 490 -5.27 15.60 -40.19
CA LEU A 490 -4.79 14.90 -39.00
C LEU A 490 -3.84 13.78 -39.40
N THR A 491 -2.57 13.88 -38.99
CA THR A 491 -1.54 12.86 -39.26
C THR A 491 -1.17 12.03 -38.03
N GLU A 492 -1.46 12.55 -36.84
CA GLU A 492 -1.13 11.94 -35.56
C GLU A 492 -2.34 12.01 -34.63
N ALA A 493 -2.38 11.13 -33.65
CA ALA A 493 -3.41 11.15 -32.62
C ALA A 493 -3.29 12.45 -31.80
N PRO A 494 -4.41 13.13 -31.50
CA PRO A 494 -4.41 14.27 -30.59
C PRO A 494 -3.72 13.99 -29.25
N ASP A 495 -2.83 14.89 -28.84
CA ASP A 495 -2.07 14.78 -27.59
C ASP A 495 -2.78 15.42 -26.38
N THR A 496 -3.96 16.00 -26.59
CA THR A 496 -4.67 16.78 -25.57
C THR A 496 -6.13 16.36 -25.51
N VAL A 497 -6.57 15.95 -24.33
CA VAL A 497 -7.96 15.60 -24.01
C VAL A 497 -8.53 16.68 -23.10
N VAL A 498 -9.69 17.22 -23.44
CA VAL A 498 -10.35 18.31 -22.69
C VAL A 498 -11.69 17.82 -22.17
N LEU A 499 -11.90 17.94 -20.86
CA LEU A 499 -13.21 17.76 -20.26
C LEU A 499 -13.88 19.12 -20.09
N ALA A 500 -14.89 19.40 -20.90
CA ALA A 500 -15.65 20.64 -20.88
C ALA A 500 -16.99 20.43 -20.16
N ALA A 501 -17.28 21.22 -19.13
CA ALA A 501 -18.46 21.03 -18.31
C ALA A 501 -19.27 22.30 -18.06
N ALA A 502 -20.60 22.15 -18.08
CA ALA A 502 -21.56 23.14 -17.62
C ALA A 502 -22.35 22.62 -16.39
N GLY A 503 -23.00 23.51 -15.64
CA GLY A 503 -23.85 23.16 -14.50
C GLY A 503 -23.13 22.98 -13.16
N ARG A 504 -21.83 22.67 -13.18
CA ARG A 504 -20.87 22.71 -12.07
C ARG A 504 -19.50 23.06 -12.61
N ALA A 505 -18.72 23.79 -11.82
CA ALA A 505 -17.35 24.12 -12.19
C ALA A 505 -16.40 22.94 -11.89
N TRP A 506 -15.32 22.86 -12.67
CA TRP A 506 -14.15 22.02 -12.41
C TRP A 506 -13.37 22.57 -11.21
N ASN A 507 -13.92 22.31 -10.03
CA ASN A 507 -13.39 22.66 -8.73
C ASN A 507 -13.46 21.44 -7.81
N VAL A 508 -12.39 21.18 -7.05
CA VAL A 508 -12.33 20.09 -6.06
C VAL A 508 -13.51 20.10 -5.08
N GLY A 509 -14.02 21.29 -4.72
CA GLY A 509 -15.15 21.43 -3.79
C GLY A 509 -16.51 21.03 -4.38
N GLU A 510 -16.63 20.97 -5.71
CA GLU A 510 -17.89 20.66 -6.41
C GLU A 510 -17.97 19.20 -6.92
N LEU A 511 -16.84 18.50 -6.89
CA LEU A 511 -16.72 17.09 -7.27
C LEU A 511 -16.91 16.17 -6.06
N PHE A 512 -17.63 15.06 -6.26
CA PHE A 512 -17.76 14.01 -5.25
C PHE A 512 -16.44 13.22 -5.10
N THR A 513 -16.13 12.72 -3.90
CA THR A 513 -14.90 11.97 -3.62
C THR A 513 -14.62 10.81 -4.57
N LEU A 514 -15.65 10.03 -4.95
CA LEU A 514 -15.48 8.94 -5.91
C LEU A 514 -15.15 9.46 -7.32
N SER A 515 -15.71 10.60 -7.73
CA SER A 515 -15.38 11.26 -9.01
C SER A 515 -13.95 11.80 -8.99
N GLN A 516 -13.49 12.33 -7.86
CA GLN A 516 -12.11 12.80 -7.66
C GLN A 516 -11.08 11.66 -7.86
N VAL A 517 -11.34 10.49 -7.27
CA VAL A 517 -10.49 9.29 -7.45
C VAL A 517 -10.50 8.81 -8.91
N ALA A 518 -11.67 8.76 -9.54
CA ALA A 518 -11.79 8.36 -10.94
C ALA A 518 -11.04 9.33 -11.87
N LEU A 519 -11.07 10.63 -11.57
CA LEU A 519 -10.37 11.65 -12.35
C LEU A 519 -8.84 11.51 -12.26
N LEU A 520 -8.30 11.21 -11.08
CA LEU A 520 -6.86 10.92 -10.93
C LEU A 520 -6.44 9.65 -11.69
N ARG A 521 -7.31 8.64 -11.79
CA ARG A 521 -7.06 7.44 -12.60
C ARG A 521 -7.06 7.78 -14.10
N LEU A 522 -8.01 8.60 -14.55
CA LEU A 522 -8.07 9.09 -15.92
C LEU A 522 -6.80 9.85 -16.30
N ASP A 523 -6.33 10.80 -15.47
CA ASP A 523 -5.09 11.55 -15.76
C ASP A 523 -3.87 10.63 -15.93
N ARG A 524 -3.75 9.58 -15.11
CA ARG A 524 -2.66 8.61 -15.25
C ARG A 524 -2.74 7.84 -16.56
N ALA A 525 -3.93 7.37 -16.93
CA ALA A 525 -4.14 6.63 -18.16
C ALA A 525 -3.89 7.51 -19.40
N VAL A 526 -4.39 8.74 -19.42
CA VAL A 526 -4.13 9.70 -20.50
C VAL A 526 -2.62 10.01 -20.62
N ARG A 527 -1.91 10.15 -19.50
CA ARG A 527 -0.45 10.35 -19.50
C ARG A 527 0.34 9.14 -20.01
N SER A 528 -0.12 7.91 -19.76
CA SER A 528 0.55 6.72 -20.32
C SER A 528 0.45 6.65 -21.83
N LEU A 529 -0.56 7.29 -22.43
CA LEU A 529 -0.73 7.47 -23.88
C LEU A 529 0.06 8.69 -24.42
N GLN A 530 0.96 9.26 -23.63
CA GLN A 530 1.72 10.48 -23.94
C GLN A 530 0.85 11.73 -24.18
N ALA A 531 -0.40 11.71 -23.71
CA ALA A 531 -1.35 12.82 -23.84
C ALA A 531 -1.53 13.60 -22.52
N THR A 532 -2.17 14.77 -22.62
CA THR A 532 -2.43 15.69 -21.50
C THR A 532 -3.92 15.91 -21.30
N LEU A 533 -4.38 15.76 -20.04
CA LEU A 533 -5.74 16.10 -19.64
C LEU A 533 -5.85 17.58 -19.24
N LYS A 534 -6.84 18.30 -19.82
CA LYS A 534 -7.21 19.68 -19.49
C LYS A 534 -8.70 19.81 -19.17
N PHE A 535 -9.08 20.93 -18.57
CA PHE A 535 -10.43 21.18 -18.07
C PHE A 535 -10.99 22.53 -18.54
N ALA A 536 -12.21 22.55 -19.03
CA ALA A 536 -12.90 23.77 -19.45
C ALA A 536 -14.21 23.97 -18.68
N ASP A 537 -14.39 25.16 -18.12
CA ASP A 537 -15.64 25.59 -17.48
C ASP A 537 -16.50 26.31 -18.53
N ILE A 538 -17.62 25.71 -18.90
CA ILE A 538 -18.54 26.26 -19.90
C ILE A 538 -19.46 27.28 -19.21
N PRO A 539 -19.51 28.56 -19.64
CA PRO A 539 -20.47 29.52 -19.12
C PRO A 539 -21.91 29.02 -19.37
N TYR A 540 -22.80 29.10 -18.38
CA TYR A 540 -24.17 28.58 -18.53
C TYR A 540 -25.25 29.40 -17.80
N GLN A 541 -26.49 29.28 -18.27
CA GLN A 541 -27.66 29.79 -17.56
C GLN A 541 -28.33 28.67 -16.76
N ALA A 542 -28.44 28.85 -15.44
CA ALA A 542 -29.08 27.86 -14.56
C ALA A 542 -30.55 27.64 -14.95
N LYS A 543 -31.02 26.39 -14.97
CA LYS A 543 -32.42 26.04 -15.20
C LYS A 543 -33.32 26.77 -14.17
N LYS A 544 -34.34 27.51 -14.63
CA LYS A 544 -35.40 28.02 -13.74
C LYS A 544 -36.06 26.82 -13.04
N LYS A 545 -36.01 26.75 -11.71
CA LYS A 545 -36.78 25.75 -10.94
C LYS A 545 -38.27 25.95 -11.22
N THR A 546 -38.90 25.05 -11.95
CA THR A 546 -40.36 24.99 -12.06
C THR A 546 -40.89 24.62 -10.68
N THR A 547 -41.45 25.58 -9.95
CA THR A 547 -42.19 25.33 -8.71
C THR A 547 -43.35 24.37 -9.01
N ALA A 548 -43.24 23.14 -8.52
CA ALA A 548 -44.34 22.18 -8.55
C ALA A 548 -45.54 22.77 -7.79
N GLN A 549 -46.68 22.89 -8.47
CA GLN A 549 -47.95 23.27 -7.85
C GLN A 549 -48.29 22.28 -6.72
N PRO A 550 -48.69 22.74 -5.53
CA PRO A 550 -49.03 21.84 -4.43
C PRO A 550 -50.29 21.05 -4.78
N ALA A 551 -50.20 19.73 -4.69
CA ALA A 551 -51.30 18.81 -4.94
C ALA A 551 -52.51 19.13 -4.04
N LYS A 552 -53.68 19.35 -4.65
CA LYS A 552 -54.96 19.52 -3.94
C LYS A 552 -55.22 18.29 -3.07
N ARG A 553 -55.22 18.46 -1.75
CA ARG A 553 -55.72 17.50 -0.76
C ARG A 553 -57.17 17.14 -1.09
N ARG A 554 -57.41 15.90 -1.54
CA ARG A 554 -58.74 15.28 -1.51
C ARG A 554 -59.11 15.02 -0.04
N ARG A 555 -60.05 15.79 0.51
CA ARG A 555 -60.81 15.42 1.71
C ARG A 555 -61.71 14.23 1.33
N LYS A 556 -61.55 13.09 2.00
CA LYS A 556 -62.61 12.08 2.10
C LYS A 556 -63.44 12.41 3.35
N ALA A 557 -64.72 12.65 3.13
CA ALA A 557 -65.78 12.36 4.10
C ALA A 557 -66.07 10.87 4.07
#